data_AF-A0A9P6XH14-F1
#
_entry.id   AF-A0A9P6XH14-F1
#
_cell.length_a   1.000
_cell.length_b   1.000
_cell.length_c   1.000
_cell.angle_alpha   90.00
_cell.angle_beta   90.00
_cell.angle_gamma   90.00
#
_symmetry.space_group_name_H-M   'P 1'
#
loop_
_entity.id
_entity.type
_entity.pdbx_description
1 polymer ?
#
loop_
_entity_poly.entity_id
_entity_poly.type
_entity_poly.pdbx_seq_one_letter_code
_entity_poly.pdbx_strand_id
1 'polypeptide(L)'
;MSSDQSPQPAGKSRVYFGSLEGQESIKRPRIEETTASSGGGIDLDALAESTEPAYSIRSGEADRKVLEEFERRKRAFALAVPTDDGRVRQRLRELGEPQCLFGEGPGDRRDRLRYLLSRMEGRPIESEEEASEEEEMEEEFFTPGSIELLEARKFMTKYSLPRAKARNQRQKIEETIPLALLKASRKELHQKLKDYVNWSSQISDDRPVAQCAFSPDSKLLVTGAWSGLCKVWSVPNCEPLLTLKGHNDKVGGVAFHPEATISLEKNVLNLASGAADGLIQLWNLEKETPIATLSGHARRVARIGFHPSGKYLGSASFDGTWRLWDVETTQELLLQEGHAREVYAISFQCDGSLVATGGLDAVGRVWDTRTGRSSMTLEGHIKDIVGLDWSPNGYHLASASADNSVKIWDIRTLRNLYTISAHQSLVSDVKYSKGVPGTNNNSPADPNNIAGLYLTTSGYDGSVRIWSGDDFRLIRSLDGHDGKVMGVDISRDNKFIASTGFDRTFKLWADENLVI
;
A
#
# COMPACT_ATOMS: atom_id res chain seq x y z
N MET A 1 -1.02 49.29 -31.03
CA MET A 1 -2.11 49.49 -32.02
C MET A 1 -2.24 48.22 -32.85
N SER A 2 -3.44 47.92 -33.36
CA SER A 2 -3.80 46.86 -34.35
C SER A 2 -3.18 45.46 -34.18
N SER A 3 -3.89 44.37 -33.88
CA SER A 3 -5.16 43.81 -34.43
C SER A 3 -5.04 43.14 -35.80
N ASP A 4 -4.86 41.82 -35.79
CA ASP A 4 -5.39 40.80 -36.73
C ASP A 4 -4.89 39.41 -36.25
N GLN A 5 -5.47 38.24 -36.56
CA GLN A 5 -6.48 37.90 -37.57
C GLN A 5 -7.43 36.75 -37.11
N SER A 6 -8.49 36.49 -37.86
CA SER A 6 -9.59 35.50 -37.63
C SER A 6 -9.23 34.03 -38.02
N PRO A 7 -10.12 32.99 -37.98
CA PRO A 7 -11.56 32.93 -37.62
C PRO A 7 -12.01 31.70 -36.76
N GLN A 8 -13.33 31.57 -36.50
CA GLN A 8 -13.98 30.29 -36.12
C GLN A 8 -14.70 29.63 -37.32
N PRO A 9 -14.88 28.29 -37.32
CA PRO A 9 -15.98 27.60 -38.00
C PRO A 9 -17.02 27.04 -37.01
N ALA A 10 -18.27 26.86 -37.46
CA ALA A 10 -19.40 26.51 -36.59
C ALA A 10 -20.14 25.21 -36.98
N GLY A 11 -20.82 24.60 -36.00
CA GLY A 11 -22.04 23.80 -36.22
C GLY A 11 -21.94 22.27 -36.02
N LYS A 12 -23.07 21.54 -35.90
CA LYS A 12 -24.48 22.00 -35.95
C LYS A 12 -25.46 20.92 -35.45
N SER A 13 -26.55 21.34 -34.79
CA SER A 13 -27.87 20.64 -34.72
C SER A 13 -27.95 19.34 -33.87
N ARG A 14 -29.13 18.78 -33.52
CA ARG A 14 -30.47 18.93 -34.13
C ARG A 14 -31.68 18.61 -33.19
N VAL A 15 -32.87 19.07 -33.61
CA VAL A 15 -34.26 18.81 -33.11
C VAL A 15 -35.20 18.59 -34.31
N TYR A 16 -36.44 18.09 -34.24
CA TYR A 16 -37.44 17.97 -33.15
C TYR A 16 -37.82 16.47 -32.88
N PHE A 17 -38.89 16.02 -32.20
CA PHE A 17 -40.35 16.34 -32.14
C PHE A 17 -40.94 15.95 -30.76
N GLY A 18 -42.14 16.33 -30.29
CA GLY A 18 -43.40 16.79 -30.94
C GLY A 18 -44.50 15.74 -30.71
N SER A 19 -45.81 16.02 -30.57
CA SER A 19 -46.57 17.29 -30.69
C SER A 19 -48.00 17.14 -30.08
N LEU A 20 -48.83 18.19 -30.22
CA LEU A 20 -50.32 18.23 -30.19
C LEU A 20 -51.10 18.17 -28.84
N GLU A 21 -51.67 19.34 -28.51
CA GLU A 21 -53.10 19.69 -28.30
C GLU A 21 -54.09 18.81 -27.48
N GLY A 22 -55.04 19.52 -26.83
CA GLY A 22 -56.12 19.00 -25.96
C GLY A 22 -56.15 19.76 -24.63
N GLN A 23 -56.64 21.00 -24.56
CA GLN A 23 -58.06 21.38 -24.48
C GLN A 23 -58.93 20.50 -23.57
N GLU A 24 -59.13 20.94 -22.32
CA GLU A 24 -60.43 21.27 -21.69
C GLU A 24 -60.13 21.97 -20.34
N SER A 25 -60.73 23.12 -20.00
CA SER A 25 -62.06 23.32 -19.38
C SER A 25 -62.15 22.74 -17.95
N ILE A 26 -62.76 23.38 -16.93
CA ILE A 26 -63.40 24.71 -16.76
C ILE A 26 -63.44 24.98 -15.21
N LYS A 27 -63.67 26.15 -14.57
CA LYS A 27 -64.35 27.45 -14.82
C LYS A 27 -63.77 28.55 -13.88
N ARG A 28 -64.29 29.79 -13.95
CA ARG A 28 -64.33 30.76 -12.82
C ARG A 28 -65.73 31.37 -12.74
N PRO A 29 -66.24 31.75 -11.55
CA PRO A 29 -67.36 32.68 -11.44
C PRO A 29 -66.90 34.15 -11.46
N ARG A 30 -67.62 34.95 -12.24
CA ARG A 30 -67.95 36.39 -12.04
C ARG A 30 -69.51 36.40 -11.87
N ILE A 31 -70.23 37.46 -11.55
CA ILE A 31 -69.96 38.91 -11.48
C ILE A 31 -70.43 39.42 -10.09
N GLU A 32 -70.84 40.64 -9.75
CA GLU A 32 -71.17 41.92 -10.43
C GLU A 32 -70.41 43.09 -9.76
N GLU A 33 -70.80 44.34 -10.04
CA GLU A 33 -70.32 45.58 -9.41
C GLU A 33 -71.52 46.41 -8.93
N THR A 34 -71.39 47.15 -7.82
CA THR A 34 -72.31 48.25 -7.49
C THR A 34 -71.57 49.41 -6.82
N THR A 35 -72.06 50.63 -7.05
CA THR A 35 -71.40 51.91 -6.73
C THR A 35 -71.96 52.59 -5.48
N ALA A 36 -71.14 53.29 -4.67
CA ALA A 36 -71.31 54.73 -4.38
C ALA A 36 -70.40 55.30 -3.25
N SER A 37 -69.74 56.43 -3.58
CA SER A 37 -69.48 57.62 -2.74
C SER A 37 -68.67 57.57 -1.42
N SER A 38 -67.86 58.62 -1.25
CA SER A 38 -67.09 59.05 -0.06
C SER A 38 -65.94 58.14 0.40
N GLY A 39 -64.81 58.66 0.88
CA GLY A 39 -64.41 60.08 0.90
C GLY A 39 -63.40 60.38 2.02
N GLY A 40 -62.15 60.63 1.67
CA GLY A 40 -61.06 60.95 2.60
C GLY A 40 -59.94 59.91 2.57
N GLY A 41 -58.75 60.35 2.17
CA GLY A 41 -57.51 59.62 2.49
C GLY A 41 -57.08 59.92 3.93
N ILE A 42 -56.26 59.05 4.51
CA ILE A 42 -55.68 59.24 5.85
C ILE A 42 -54.15 59.22 5.68
N ASP A 43 -53.50 60.34 5.99
CA ASP A 43 -52.05 60.46 5.92
C ASP A 43 -51.36 59.70 7.06
N LEU A 44 -50.15 59.19 6.79
CA LEU A 44 -49.47 58.23 7.66
C LEU A 44 -48.99 58.80 9.00
N ASP A 45 -48.89 60.14 9.14
CA ASP A 45 -48.48 60.82 10.37
C ASP A 45 -49.56 60.79 11.47
N ALA A 46 -50.81 60.45 11.14
CA ALA A 46 -51.94 60.45 12.09
C ALA A 46 -51.96 59.28 13.10
N LEU A 47 -50.93 58.42 13.10
CA LEU A 47 -50.84 57.21 13.94
C LEU A 47 -49.86 57.31 15.12
N ALA A 48 -49.25 58.49 15.34
CA ALA A 48 -48.21 58.66 16.36
C ALA A 48 -48.72 58.82 17.81
N GLU A 49 -49.99 59.22 18.03
CA GLU A 49 -50.51 59.56 19.36
C GLU A 49 -51.88 58.92 19.68
N SER A 50 -51.89 57.63 20.05
CA SER A 50 -53.01 57.06 20.83
C SER A 50 -52.63 55.88 21.72
N THR A 51 -52.60 56.14 23.03
CA THR A 51 -52.90 55.21 24.15
C THR A 51 -52.26 53.82 24.20
N GLU A 52 -51.52 53.55 25.27
CA GLU A 52 -51.06 52.21 25.67
C GLU A 52 -52.22 51.21 25.83
N PRO A 53 -52.20 50.04 25.15
CA PRO A 53 -52.96 48.88 25.58
C PRO A 53 -52.10 48.04 26.55
N ALA A 54 -52.61 47.81 27.77
CA ALA A 54 -51.91 47.04 28.80
C ALA A 54 -51.77 45.54 28.45
N TYR A 55 -50.79 45.21 27.62
CA TYR A 55 -50.48 43.83 27.24
C TYR A 55 -49.79 43.06 28.38
N SER A 56 -50.13 41.78 28.50
CA SER A 56 -49.71 40.96 29.64
C SER A 56 -48.19 40.78 29.69
N ILE A 57 -47.61 40.92 30.89
CA ILE A 57 -46.16 40.83 31.15
C ILE A 57 -45.56 39.46 30.73
N ARG A 58 -46.39 38.42 30.51
CA ARG A 58 -45.95 37.12 29.96
C ARG A 58 -45.76 37.08 28.44
N SER A 59 -46.29 38.04 27.68
CA SER A 59 -46.06 38.12 26.22
C SER A 59 -44.69 38.75 25.90
N GLY A 60 -44.35 39.85 26.58
CA GLY A 60 -43.15 40.64 26.28
C GLY A 60 -41.81 39.87 26.28
N GLU A 61 -41.66 38.80 27.05
CA GLU A 61 -40.47 37.93 26.95
C GLU A 61 -40.42 37.11 25.65
N ALA A 62 -41.57 36.62 25.18
CA ALA A 62 -41.67 35.88 23.92
C ALA A 62 -41.51 36.85 22.74
N ASP A 63 -42.20 37.98 22.78
CA ASP A 63 -42.15 39.01 21.74
C ASP A 63 -40.72 39.60 21.60
N ARG A 64 -40.01 39.81 22.71
CA ARG A 64 -38.61 40.25 22.69
C ARG A 64 -37.67 39.18 22.14
N LYS A 65 -37.90 37.89 22.42
CA LYS A 65 -37.11 36.78 21.82
C LYS A 65 -37.33 36.71 20.31
N VAL A 66 -38.57 36.89 19.84
CA VAL A 66 -38.89 36.96 18.40
C VAL A 66 -38.23 38.18 17.73
N LEU A 67 -38.22 39.34 18.39
CA LEU A 67 -37.48 40.52 17.92
C LEU A 67 -35.96 40.27 17.84
N GLU A 68 -35.36 39.66 18.87
CA GLU A 68 -33.94 39.28 18.84
C GLU A 68 -33.63 38.30 17.69
N GLU A 69 -34.50 37.32 17.41
CA GLU A 69 -34.35 36.40 16.28
C GLU A 69 -34.48 37.12 14.93
N PHE A 70 -35.43 38.04 14.78
CA PHE A 70 -35.59 38.86 13.57
C PHE A 70 -34.37 39.76 13.31
N GLU A 71 -33.80 40.35 14.36
CA GLU A 71 -32.57 41.13 14.24
C GLU A 71 -31.36 40.27 13.89
N ARG A 72 -31.16 39.12 14.58
CA ARG A 72 -30.10 38.17 14.23
C ARG A 72 -30.23 37.71 12.78
N ARG A 73 -31.44 37.42 12.31
CA ARG A 73 -31.70 37.04 10.92
C ARG A 73 -31.39 38.16 9.92
N LYS A 74 -31.69 39.42 10.25
CA LYS A 74 -31.27 40.59 9.44
C LYS A 74 -29.74 40.71 9.38
N ARG A 75 -29.03 40.54 10.51
CA ARG A 75 -27.56 40.57 10.58
C ARG A 75 -26.93 39.42 9.77
N ALA A 76 -27.46 38.20 9.86
CA ALA A 76 -27.03 37.05 9.05
C ALA A 76 -27.19 37.25 7.53
N PHE A 77 -28.17 38.02 7.09
CA PHE A 77 -28.30 38.40 5.68
C PHE A 77 -27.32 39.52 5.27
N ALA A 78 -27.03 40.48 6.15
CA ALA A 78 -26.04 41.53 5.91
C ALA A 78 -24.59 40.99 5.86
N LEU A 79 -24.29 39.89 6.55
CA LEU A 79 -22.97 39.26 6.56
C LEU A 79 -22.49 38.82 5.16
N ALA A 80 -21.32 39.32 4.75
CA ALA A 80 -20.72 39.08 3.43
C ALA A 80 -20.01 37.71 3.35
N VAL A 81 -20.78 36.62 3.34
CA VAL A 81 -20.26 35.25 3.19
C VAL A 81 -19.95 34.92 1.71
N PRO A 82 -18.80 34.27 1.41
CA PRO A 82 -18.41 33.87 0.05
C PRO A 82 -19.50 33.10 -0.72
N THR A 83 -19.50 33.27 -2.04
CA THR A 83 -20.40 32.57 -2.97
C THR A 83 -19.85 31.23 -3.45
N ASP A 84 -18.56 30.99 -3.29
CA ASP A 84 -17.90 29.73 -3.62
C ASP A 84 -18.07 28.68 -2.50
N ASP A 85 -18.60 27.51 -2.87
CA ASP A 85 -18.85 26.39 -1.96
C ASP A 85 -17.54 25.80 -1.38
N GLY A 86 -16.41 25.93 -2.09
CA GLY A 86 -15.09 25.55 -1.59
C GLY A 86 -14.71 26.36 -0.35
N ARG A 87 -14.70 27.69 -0.47
CA ARG A 87 -14.45 28.63 0.64
C ARG A 87 -15.47 28.50 1.77
N VAL A 88 -16.75 28.23 1.47
CA VAL A 88 -17.79 27.99 2.49
C VAL A 88 -17.47 26.72 3.30
N ARG A 89 -17.10 25.62 2.65
CA ARG A 89 -16.68 24.38 3.34
C ARG A 89 -15.41 24.60 4.17
N GLN A 90 -14.46 25.41 3.69
CA GLN A 90 -13.25 25.75 4.43
C GLN A 90 -13.59 26.53 5.71
N ARG A 91 -14.37 27.61 5.60
CA ARG A 91 -14.88 28.39 6.75
C ARG A 91 -15.67 27.56 7.76
N LEU A 92 -16.43 26.56 7.31
CA LEU A 92 -17.11 25.63 8.23
C LEU A 92 -16.10 24.74 8.99
N ARG A 93 -15.02 24.30 8.34
CA ARG A 93 -13.93 23.54 8.99
C ARG A 93 -13.16 24.41 10.00
N GLU A 94 -12.85 25.66 9.64
CA GLU A 94 -12.26 26.67 10.53
C GLU A 94 -13.10 26.87 11.80
N LEU A 95 -14.44 26.84 11.68
CA LEU A 95 -15.39 26.93 12.79
C LEU A 95 -15.63 25.60 13.54
N GLY A 96 -14.93 24.50 13.18
CA GLY A 96 -15.14 23.16 13.76
C GLY A 96 -16.49 22.50 13.42
N GLU A 97 -17.25 23.07 12.49
CA GLU A 97 -18.61 22.63 12.12
C GLU A 97 -18.57 21.69 10.89
N PRO A 98 -19.51 20.73 10.77
CA PRO A 98 -19.48 19.74 9.71
C PRO A 98 -19.58 20.40 8.32
N GLN A 99 -18.61 20.11 7.44
CA GLN A 99 -18.48 20.77 6.14
C GLN A 99 -19.71 20.56 5.23
N CYS A 100 -20.41 19.43 5.36
CA CYS A 100 -21.66 19.13 4.67
C CYS A 100 -22.61 18.38 5.62
N LEU A 101 -23.88 18.76 5.64
CA LEU A 101 -24.96 17.98 6.26
C LEU A 101 -25.67 17.11 5.21
N PHE A 102 -26.36 16.06 5.65
CA PHE A 102 -27.09 15.16 4.74
C PHE A 102 -28.24 15.89 4.03
N GLY A 103 -28.25 15.87 2.70
CA GLY A 103 -29.25 16.59 1.88
C GLY A 103 -29.00 18.09 1.69
N GLU A 104 -27.92 18.64 2.25
CA GLU A 104 -27.63 20.09 2.25
C GLU A 104 -27.06 20.59 0.91
N GLY A 105 -27.78 21.48 0.23
CA GLY A 105 -27.30 22.15 -0.99
C GLY A 105 -26.23 23.21 -0.70
N PRO A 106 -25.48 23.68 -1.73
CA PRO A 106 -24.52 24.78 -1.57
C PRO A 106 -25.14 26.09 -1.05
N GLY A 107 -26.40 26.37 -1.38
CA GLY A 107 -27.16 27.49 -0.83
C GLY A 107 -27.39 27.34 0.68
N ASP A 108 -27.97 26.21 1.08
CA ASP A 108 -28.30 25.90 2.48
C ASP A 108 -27.05 25.90 3.36
N ARG A 109 -25.93 25.37 2.86
CA ARG A 109 -24.62 25.37 3.53
C ARG A 109 -24.07 26.77 3.75
N ARG A 110 -24.13 27.63 2.73
CA ARG A 110 -23.71 29.03 2.84
C ARG A 110 -24.59 29.80 3.82
N ASP A 111 -25.89 29.49 3.84
CA ASP A 111 -26.85 30.16 4.71
C ASP A 111 -26.79 29.62 6.16
N ARG A 112 -26.37 28.36 6.37
CA ARG A 112 -25.89 27.85 7.68
C ARG A 112 -24.61 28.56 8.12
N LEU A 113 -23.63 28.76 7.24
CA LEU A 113 -22.42 29.52 7.58
C LEU A 113 -22.76 30.98 7.97
N ARG A 114 -23.68 31.64 7.27
CA ARG A 114 -24.23 32.96 7.66
C ARG A 114 -24.85 32.94 9.06
N TYR A 115 -25.66 31.93 9.36
CA TYR A 115 -26.30 31.77 10.67
C TYR A 115 -25.28 31.52 11.79
N LEU A 116 -24.26 30.69 11.54
CA LEU A 116 -23.17 30.41 12.48
C LEU A 116 -22.32 31.64 12.76
N LEU A 117 -21.91 32.38 11.73
CA LEU A 117 -21.16 33.63 11.90
C LEU A 117 -21.98 34.67 12.68
N SER A 118 -23.28 34.83 12.37
CA SER A 118 -24.19 35.69 13.13
C SER A 118 -24.44 35.26 14.58
N ARG A 119 -24.03 34.05 14.98
CA ARG A 119 -24.00 33.57 16.38
C ARG A 119 -22.63 33.80 17.04
N MET A 120 -21.56 33.89 16.25
CA MET A 120 -20.17 33.95 16.71
C MET A 120 -19.66 35.37 16.99
N GLU A 121 -20.16 36.42 16.32
CA GLU A 121 -19.71 37.83 16.45
C GLU A 121 -19.92 38.48 17.85
N GLY A 122 -20.25 37.70 18.88
CA GLY A 122 -20.13 38.08 20.30
C GLY A 122 -18.81 37.66 20.96
N ARG A 123 -17.97 36.87 20.27
CA ARG A 123 -16.56 36.66 20.57
C ARG A 123 -15.75 37.19 19.38
N PRO A 124 -14.54 37.75 19.59
CA PRO A 124 -13.58 37.75 18.50
C PRO A 124 -13.37 36.30 18.07
N ILE A 125 -13.49 36.05 16.77
CA ILE A 125 -12.70 34.96 16.20
C ILE A 125 -11.28 35.50 16.32
N GLU A 126 -10.53 34.98 17.28
CA GLU A 126 -9.07 35.01 17.18
C GLU A 126 -8.77 34.28 15.87
N SER A 127 -8.49 35.04 14.83
CA SER A 127 -7.67 34.54 13.75
C SER A 127 -6.36 34.18 14.42
N GLU A 128 -6.14 32.89 14.62
CA GLU A 128 -4.79 32.34 14.66
C GLU A 128 -4.10 32.94 13.43
N GLU A 129 -3.20 33.90 13.68
CA GLU A 129 -2.53 34.70 12.64
C GLU A 129 -1.90 33.71 11.69
N GLU A 130 -2.20 33.82 10.37
CA GLU A 130 -1.97 32.80 9.34
C GLU A 130 -0.76 31.95 9.70
N ALA A 131 -1.02 30.81 10.36
CA ALA A 131 0.00 30.11 11.13
C ALA A 131 1.08 29.75 10.14
N SER A 132 2.20 30.47 10.21
CA SER A 132 3.18 30.43 9.14
C SER A 132 3.58 28.99 9.01
N GLU A 133 3.45 28.46 7.78
CA GLU A 133 4.08 27.21 7.40
C GLU A 133 5.60 27.49 7.42
N GLU A 134 6.13 27.61 8.65
CA GLU A 134 7.49 27.26 8.98
C GLU A 134 7.64 25.86 8.42
N GLU A 135 8.28 25.78 7.26
CA GLU A 135 8.69 24.52 6.67
C GLU A 135 9.52 23.83 7.76
N GLU A 136 8.90 22.89 8.50
CA GLU A 136 9.55 22.15 9.58
C GLU A 136 10.75 21.45 8.95
N MET A 137 11.92 22.08 9.04
CA MET A 137 13.12 21.56 8.43
C MET A 137 13.38 20.23 9.10
N GLU A 138 13.22 19.13 8.35
CA GLU A 138 13.36 17.76 8.85
C GLU A 138 14.82 17.53 9.30
N GLU A 139 15.16 17.97 10.52
CA GLU A 139 16.49 17.83 11.08
C GLU A 139 16.80 16.34 11.28
N GLU A 140 17.74 15.80 10.49
CA GLU A 140 18.20 14.41 10.59
C GLU A 140 18.79 14.14 11.99
N PHE A 141 17.95 13.70 12.94
CA PHE A 141 18.37 13.42 14.30
C PHE A 141 19.11 12.08 14.39
N PHE A 142 20.38 12.12 14.83
CA PHE A 142 21.23 10.94 14.96
C PHE A 142 21.37 10.50 16.44
N THR A 143 20.74 9.39 16.80
CA THR A 143 20.93 8.74 18.11
C THR A 143 22.23 7.91 18.17
N PRO A 144 22.97 7.91 19.30
CA PRO A 144 24.11 7.02 19.49
C PRO A 144 23.65 5.56 19.66
N GLY A 145 24.07 4.68 18.74
CA GLY A 145 23.72 3.26 18.75
C GLY A 145 24.56 2.40 19.71
N SER A 146 24.13 1.15 19.92
CA SER A 146 24.81 0.19 20.82
C SER A 146 26.16 -0.29 20.27
N ILE A 147 27.00 -0.83 21.16
CA ILE A 147 28.28 -1.46 20.79
C ILE A 147 28.02 -2.71 19.93
N GLU A 148 26.99 -3.48 20.26
CA GLU A 148 26.52 -4.65 19.50
C GLU A 148 26.16 -4.27 18.05
N LEU A 149 25.42 -3.17 17.85
CA LEU A 149 25.12 -2.63 16.52
C LEU A 149 26.39 -2.21 15.76
N LEU A 150 27.38 -1.62 16.44
CA LEU A 150 28.67 -1.27 15.83
C LEU A 150 29.44 -2.53 15.40
N GLU A 151 29.38 -3.61 16.16
CA GLU A 151 30.00 -4.90 15.79
C GLU A 151 29.24 -5.61 14.66
N ALA A 152 27.91 -5.58 14.67
CA ALA A 152 27.08 -6.04 13.56
C ALA A 152 27.38 -5.26 12.27
N ARG A 153 27.54 -3.93 12.33
CA ARG A 153 27.97 -3.10 11.18
C ARG A 153 29.39 -3.44 10.72
N LYS A 154 30.33 -3.74 11.63
CA LYS A 154 31.68 -4.26 11.30
C LYS A 154 31.64 -5.67 10.69
N PHE A 155 30.63 -6.49 10.99
CA PHE A 155 30.43 -7.78 10.34
C PHE A 155 29.78 -7.63 8.95
N MET A 156 28.68 -6.89 8.85
CA MET A 156 27.95 -6.65 7.59
C MET A 156 28.84 -5.97 6.53
N THR A 157 29.73 -5.05 6.91
CA THR A 157 30.76 -4.49 6.00
C THR A 157 31.73 -5.56 5.49
N LYS A 158 32.32 -6.38 6.39
CA LYS A 158 33.22 -7.49 6.03
C LYS A 158 32.55 -8.56 5.17
N TYR A 159 31.26 -8.80 5.36
CA TYR A 159 30.48 -9.80 4.64
C TYR A 159 30.06 -9.32 3.23
N SER A 160 29.55 -8.08 3.13
CA SER A 160 28.99 -7.55 1.89
C SER A 160 30.04 -7.12 0.86
N LEU A 161 31.18 -6.56 1.29
CA LEU A 161 32.21 -6.07 0.35
C LEU A 161 32.80 -7.19 -0.55
N PRO A 162 33.15 -8.40 -0.04
CA PRO A 162 33.56 -9.51 -0.88
C PRO A 162 32.44 -10.03 -1.80
N ARG A 163 31.18 -10.07 -1.32
CA ARG A 163 30.03 -10.50 -2.13
C ARG A 163 29.75 -9.55 -3.27
N ALA A 164 29.67 -8.24 -3.02
CA ALA A 164 29.48 -7.23 -4.05
C ALA A 164 30.63 -7.26 -5.09
N LYS A 165 31.88 -7.49 -4.64
CA LYS A 165 33.02 -7.71 -5.55
C LYS A 165 32.82 -8.97 -6.42
N ALA A 166 32.46 -10.11 -5.82
CA ALA A 166 32.24 -11.37 -6.53
C ALA A 166 31.07 -11.29 -7.52
N ARG A 167 29.96 -10.65 -7.14
CA ARG A 167 28.80 -10.39 -8.00
C ARG A 167 29.16 -9.49 -9.18
N ASN A 168 29.91 -8.41 -8.94
CA ASN A 168 30.41 -7.54 -10.01
C ASN A 168 31.45 -8.26 -10.92
N GLN A 169 32.24 -9.20 -10.40
CA GLN A 169 33.13 -10.05 -11.20
C GLN A 169 32.34 -11.05 -12.05
N ARG A 170 31.31 -11.70 -11.49
CA ARG A 170 30.39 -12.58 -12.22
C ARG A 170 29.70 -11.84 -13.36
N GLN A 171 29.19 -10.63 -13.12
CA GLN A 171 28.53 -9.81 -14.14
C GLN A 171 29.46 -9.45 -15.32
N LYS A 172 30.76 -9.25 -15.07
CA LYS A 172 31.77 -9.07 -16.13
C LYS A 172 32.06 -10.34 -16.94
N ILE A 173 31.80 -11.52 -16.39
CA ILE A 173 31.90 -12.79 -17.12
C ILE A 173 30.60 -13.02 -17.92
N GLU A 174 29.44 -12.74 -17.33
CA GLU A 174 28.15 -12.79 -18.02
C GLU A 174 28.10 -11.82 -19.23
N GLU A 175 28.77 -10.67 -19.14
CA GLU A 175 28.96 -9.69 -20.23
C GLU A 175 29.78 -10.24 -21.42
N THR A 176 30.68 -11.21 -21.22
CA THR A 176 31.46 -11.81 -22.34
C THR A 176 30.72 -12.91 -23.08
N ILE A 177 29.55 -13.36 -22.59
CA ILE A 177 28.79 -14.45 -23.21
C ILE A 177 28.19 -13.97 -24.56
N PRO A 178 28.39 -14.70 -25.68
CA PRO A 178 27.83 -14.33 -26.97
C PRO A 178 26.30 -14.18 -26.95
N LEU A 179 25.81 -13.02 -27.41
CA LEU A 179 24.39 -12.64 -27.45
C LEU A 179 23.48 -13.70 -28.08
N ALA A 180 23.99 -14.47 -29.06
CA ALA A 180 23.24 -15.55 -29.70
C ALA A 180 22.90 -16.69 -28.72
N LEU A 181 23.82 -17.05 -27.82
CA LEU A 181 23.62 -18.08 -26.81
C LEU A 181 22.66 -17.60 -25.71
N LEU A 182 22.81 -16.35 -25.26
CA LEU A 182 21.86 -15.72 -24.33
C LEU A 182 20.43 -15.67 -24.89
N LYS A 183 20.27 -15.38 -26.18
CA LYS A 183 18.97 -15.41 -26.86
C LYS A 183 18.40 -16.83 -26.99
N ALA A 184 19.25 -17.84 -27.17
CA ALA A 184 18.83 -19.23 -27.21
C ALA A 184 18.33 -19.73 -25.83
N SER A 185 19.12 -19.55 -24.76
CA SER A 185 18.73 -19.97 -23.41
C SER A 185 17.48 -19.26 -22.91
N ARG A 186 17.36 -17.95 -23.15
CA ARG A 186 16.15 -17.18 -22.83
C ARG A 186 14.93 -17.67 -23.61
N LYS A 187 15.07 -18.07 -24.88
CA LYS A 187 13.96 -18.63 -25.66
C LYS A 187 13.52 -19.99 -25.10
N GLU A 188 14.47 -20.86 -24.73
CA GLU A 188 14.18 -22.16 -24.11
C GLU A 188 13.46 -21.98 -22.76
N LEU A 189 13.98 -21.09 -21.89
CA LEU A 189 13.37 -20.77 -20.59
C LEU A 189 11.98 -20.14 -20.76
N HIS A 190 11.79 -19.21 -21.70
CA HIS A 190 10.48 -18.64 -22.03
C HIS A 190 9.52 -19.65 -22.68
N GLN A 191 9.99 -20.79 -23.18
CA GLN A 191 9.13 -21.90 -23.62
C GLN A 191 8.67 -22.70 -22.39
N LYS A 192 9.60 -23.20 -21.57
CA LYS A 192 9.29 -23.92 -20.33
C LYS A 192 8.29 -23.15 -19.45
N LEU A 193 8.53 -21.86 -19.20
CA LEU A 193 7.62 -21.00 -18.42
C LEU A 193 6.22 -20.80 -19.02
N LYS A 194 6.01 -21.08 -20.32
CA LYS A 194 4.66 -21.08 -20.93
C LYS A 194 3.94 -22.39 -20.70
N ASP A 195 4.69 -23.47 -20.55
CA ASP A 195 4.18 -24.83 -20.40
C ASP A 195 3.96 -25.16 -18.90
N TYR A 196 3.97 -24.13 -18.02
CA TYR A 196 3.67 -24.26 -16.59
C TYR A 196 2.16 -24.44 -16.36
N VAL A 197 1.85 -25.51 -15.64
CA VAL A 197 0.50 -25.94 -15.24
C VAL A 197 0.43 -26.12 -13.72
N ASN A 198 -0.79 -26.22 -13.18
CA ASN A 198 -1.02 -26.50 -11.77
C ASN A 198 -0.67 -27.97 -11.47
N TRP A 199 0.51 -28.19 -10.89
CA TRP A 199 1.06 -29.52 -10.60
C TRP A 199 0.34 -30.18 -9.43
N SER A 200 0.12 -29.43 -8.34
CA SER A 200 -0.61 -29.90 -7.16
C SER A 200 -1.32 -28.74 -6.48
N SER A 201 -2.50 -29.00 -5.93
CA SER A 201 -3.31 -28.03 -5.20
C SER A 201 -3.77 -28.69 -3.90
N GLN A 202 -3.43 -28.09 -2.76
CA GLN A 202 -3.74 -28.66 -1.45
C GLN A 202 -4.30 -27.64 -0.47
N ILE A 203 -5.23 -28.08 0.36
CA ILE A 203 -5.77 -27.32 1.48
C ILE A 203 -4.73 -27.32 2.59
N SER A 204 -4.23 -26.14 2.99
CA SER A 204 -3.26 -26.07 4.08
C SER A 204 -3.94 -26.05 5.45
N ASP A 205 -5.06 -25.33 5.60
CA ASP A 205 -5.68 -25.06 6.90
C ASP A 205 -7.13 -24.54 6.80
N ASP A 206 -7.81 -24.40 7.94
CA ASP A 206 -9.18 -23.85 7.99
C ASP A 206 -9.28 -22.33 7.72
N ARG A 207 -8.15 -21.62 7.67
CA ARG A 207 -8.08 -20.17 7.42
C ARG A 207 -7.17 -19.85 6.22
N PRO A 208 -7.35 -18.67 5.58
CA PRO A 208 -6.49 -18.17 4.52
C PRO A 208 -4.98 -18.27 4.82
N VAL A 209 -4.19 -18.45 3.76
CA VAL A 209 -2.72 -18.46 3.85
C VAL A 209 -2.18 -17.07 3.53
N ALA A 210 -1.22 -16.57 4.30
CA ALA A 210 -0.63 -15.24 4.12
C ALA A 210 0.65 -15.25 3.26
N GLN A 211 1.41 -16.34 3.31
CA GLN A 211 2.66 -16.49 2.59
C GLN A 211 3.08 -17.95 2.44
N CYS A 212 3.78 -18.26 1.36
CA CYS A 212 4.65 -19.42 1.22
C CYS A 212 6.12 -18.99 1.16
N ALA A 213 7.02 -19.86 1.63
CA ALA A 213 8.46 -19.78 1.35
C ALA A 213 9.01 -21.18 1.04
N PHE A 214 9.90 -21.29 0.07
CA PHE A 214 10.67 -22.52 -0.22
C PHE A 214 11.93 -22.62 0.63
N SER A 215 12.36 -23.86 0.93
CA SER A 215 13.67 -24.09 1.51
C SER A 215 14.80 -23.75 0.52
N PRO A 216 16.01 -23.47 1.04
CA PRO A 216 17.20 -23.28 0.23
C PRO A 216 17.53 -24.39 -0.77
N ASP A 217 17.11 -25.63 -0.48
CA ASP A 217 17.32 -26.82 -1.31
C ASP A 217 16.11 -27.21 -2.20
N SER A 218 15.08 -26.35 -2.25
CA SER A 218 13.82 -26.55 -3.00
C SER A 218 12.94 -27.74 -2.57
N LYS A 219 13.30 -28.54 -1.55
CA LYS A 219 12.57 -29.77 -1.16
C LYS A 219 11.50 -29.59 -0.07
N LEU A 220 11.47 -28.44 0.59
CA LEU A 220 10.48 -28.10 1.60
C LEU A 220 9.78 -26.80 1.22
N LEU A 221 8.52 -26.67 1.64
CA LEU A 221 7.73 -25.45 1.53
C LEU A 221 7.09 -25.18 2.89
N VAL A 222 7.05 -23.92 3.33
CA VAL A 222 6.33 -23.52 4.55
C VAL A 222 5.21 -22.55 4.22
N THR A 223 4.00 -22.88 4.65
CA THR A 223 2.81 -22.01 4.57
C THR A 223 2.52 -21.37 5.93
N GLY A 224 2.45 -20.04 6.00
CA GLY A 224 1.98 -19.30 7.18
C GLY A 224 0.50 -18.99 7.09
N ALA A 225 -0.33 -19.51 8.01
CA ALA A 225 -1.78 -19.38 7.96
C ALA A 225 -2.34 -18.33 8.93
N TRP A 226 -3.53 -17.81 8.62
CA TRP A 226 -4.29 -16.87 9.45
C TRP A 226 -4.85 -17.48 10.75
N SER A 227 -4.49 -18.72 11.07
CA SER A 227 -4.77 -19.45 12.32
C SER A 227 -3.68 -19.30 13.39
N GLY A 228 -2.52 -18.74 13.03
CA GLY A 228 -1.31 -18.78 13.88
C GLY A 228 -0.41 -19.99 13.60
N LEU A 229 -0.87 -20.96 12.81
CA LEU A 229 -0.08 -22.14 12.43
C LEU A 229 0.85 -21.84 11.25
N CYS A 230 2.09 -22.35 11.33
CA CYS A 230 2.95 -22.53 10.17
C CYS A 230 3.07 -24.04 9.89
N LYS A 231 2.85 -24.47 8.64
CA LYS A 231 2.93 -25.90 8.26
C LYS A 231 4.05 -26.10 7.25
N VAL A 232 4.87 -27.14 7.47
CA VAL A 232 5.98 -27.54 6.61
C VAL A 232 5.54 -28.72 5.74
N TRP A 233 5.78 -28.63 4.44
CA TRP A 233 5.35 -29.59 3.42
C TRP A 233 6.57 -30.13 2.66
N SER A 234 6.53 -31.39 2.24
CA SER A 234 7.50 -31.94 1.30
C SER A 234 7.22 -31.47 -0.14
N VAL A 235 8.26 -31.34 -0.95
CA VAL A 235 8.16 -31.02 -2.39
C VAL A 235 8.93 -32.10 -3.15
N PRO A 236 8.36 -32.74 -4.20
CA PRO A 236 7.11 -32.38 -4.90
C PRO A 236 5.81 -32.94 -4.31
N ASN A 237 5.86 -33.98 -3.46
CA ASN A 237 4.67 -34.76 -3.05
C ASN A 237 3.61 -33.95 -2.28
N CYS A 238 3.98 -32.83 -1.67
CA CYS A 238 3.11 -32.01 -0.81
C CYS A 238 2.58 -32.79 0.41
N GLU A 239 3.40 -33.62 1.04
CA GLU A 239 3.01 -34.30 2.29
C GLU A 239 3.29 -33.37 3.48
N PRO A 240 2.35 -33.17 4.43
CA PRO A 240 2.58 -32.35 5.61
C PRO A 240 3.55 -33.05 6.56
N LEU A 241 4.72 -32.44 6.77
CA LEU A 241 5.80 -33.00 7.58
C LEU A 241 5.79 -32.53 9.05
N LEU A 242 5.40 -31.27 9.29
CA LEU A 242 5.49 -30.65 10.62
C LEU A 242 4.46 -29.53 10.78
N THR A 243 3.84 -29.43 11.96
CA THR A 243 2.92 -28.33 12.31
C THR A 243 3.48 -27.47 13.45
N LEU A 244 4.01 -26.30 13.09
CA LEU A 244 4.61 -25.34 14.02
C LEU A 244 3.50 -24.54 14.73
N LYS A 245 3.52 -24.56 16.06
CA LYS A 245 2.48 -24.04 16.97
C LYS A 245 3.11 -23.05 17.95
N GLY A 246 2.67 -21.79 17.94
CA GLY A 246 3.29 -20.74 18.78
C GLY A 246 2.92 -19.28 18.49
N HIS A 247 2.12 -18.99 17.46
CA HIS A 247 1.40 -17.72 17.33
C HIS A 247 -0.09 -17.92 17.66
N ASN A 248 -0.77 -16.86 18.10
CA ASN A 248 -2.17 -16.88 18.52
C ASN A 248 -3.10 -16.15 17.52
N ASP A 249 -2.61 -15.11 16.81
CA ASP A 249 -3.30 -14.48 15.67
C ASP A 249 -2.52 -14.72 14.35
N LYS A 250 -3.03 -14.15 13.24
CA LYS A 250 -2.60 -14.43 11.87
C LYS A 250 -1.09 -14.29 11.68
N VAL A 251 -0.47 -15.32 11.11
CA VAL A 251 0.89 -15.21 10.55
C VAL A 251 0.85 -14.26 9.36
N GLY A 252 1.81 -13.34 9.27
CA GLY A 252 1.98 -12.41 8.14
C GLY A 252 3.24 -12.69 7.31
N GLY A 253 4.37 -12.90 8.00
CA GLY A 253 5.67 -13.17 7.38
C GLY A 253 6.20 -14.56 7.71
N VAL A 254 6.76 -15.26 6.71
CA VAL A 254 7.54 -16.50 6.88
C VAL A 254 8.80 -16.42 6.03
N ALA A 255 9.95 -16.81 6.59
CA ALA A 255 11.22 -16.88 5.88
C ALA A 255 12.06 -18.09 6.34
N PHE A 256 12.71 -18.76 5.38
CA PHE A 256 13.79 -19.71 5.68
C PHE A 256 15.11 -18.98 5.93
N HIS A 257 15.92 -19.52 6.85
CA HIS A 257 17.31 -19.13 6.99
C HIS A 257 18.06 -19.40 5.66
N PRO A 258 18.96 -18.51 5.17
CA PRO A 258 19.51 -18.62 3.81
C PRO A 258 20.23 -19.94 3.48
N GLU A 259 20.79 -20.54 4.53
CA GLU A 259 21.60 -21.78 4.56
C GLU A 259 20.88 -23.01 5.13
N ALA A 260 19.61 -22.87 5.54
CA ALA A 260 18.78 -23.98 6.01
C ALA A 260 18.79 -25.18 5.04
N THR A 261 18.90 -26.41 5.54
CA THR A 261 18.88 -27.65 4.72
C THR A 261 20.03 -27.79 3.69
N ILE A 262 20.94 -26.80 3.54
CA ILE A 262 22.16 -26.90 2.71
C ILE A 262 23.37 -27.22 3.60
N SER A 263 23.68 -26.33 4.55
CA SER A 263 24.82 -26.43 5.47
C SER A 263 24.37 -26.59 6.93
N LEU A 264 23.19 -26.09 7.28
CA LEU A 264 22.64 -26.24 8.64
C LEU A 264 21.95 -27.59 8.84
N GLU A 265 22.21 -28.19 10.00
CA GLU A 265 21.46 -29.32 10.52
C GLU A 265 20.00 -28.97 10.83
N LYS A 266 19.12 -29.98 10.79
CA LYS A 266 17.69 -29.84 11.11
C LYS A 266 17.38 -29.48 12.57
N ASN A 267 18.41 -29.50 13.44
CA ASN A 267 18.33 -29.15 14.86
C ASN A 267 18.77 -27.71 15.20
N VAL A 268 19.28 -26.96 14.22
CA VAL A 268 19.60 -25.53 14.34
C VAL A 268 18.39 -24.70 13.88
N LEU A 269 18.36 -23.40 14.17
CA LEU A 269 17.40 -22.49 13.56
C LEU A 269 17.43 -22.61 12.03
N ASN A 270 16.29 -22.98 11.44
CA ASN A 270 16.12 -23.10 10.00
C ASN A 270 15.04 -22.15 9.45
N LEU A 271 14.14 -21.65 10.30
CA LEU A 271 12.90 -20.95 9.91
C LEU A 271 12.57 -19.82 10.89
N ALA A 272 12.03 -18.71 10.39
CA ALA A 272 11.44 -17.66 11.20
C ALA A 272 10.07 -17.23 10.66
N SER A 273 9.21 -16.73 11.55
CA SER A 273 7.88 -16.26 11.19
C SER A 273 7.39 -15.14 12.11
N GLY A 274 6.66 -14.18 11.58
CA GLY A 274 6.07 -13.07 12.32
C GLY A 274 4.56 -13.05 12.17
N ALA A 275 3.86 -12.70 13.25
CA ALA A 275 2.40 -12.69 13.30
C ALA A 275 1.81 -11.37 13.80
N ALA A 276 0.48 -11.32 13.78
CA ALA A 276 -0.29 -10.18 14.23
C ALA A 276 -0.18 -9.90 15.74
N ASP A 277 0.29 -10.88 16.53
CA ASP A 277 0.62 -10.75 17.96
C ASP A 277 1.81 -9.80 18.26
N GLY A 278 2.53 -9.31 17.23
CA GLY A 278 3.76 -8.53 17.39
C GLY A 278 5.01 -9.38 17.67
N LEU A 279 4.83 -10.70 17.86
CA LEU A 279 5.90 -11.66 18.12
C LEU A 279 6.54 -12.19 16.82
N ILE A 280 7.84 -12.47 16.92
CA ILE A 280 8.58 -13.23 15.91
C ILE A 280 9.04 -14.53 16.55
N GLN A 281 8.70 -15.66 15.93
CA GLN A 281 9.03 -16.99 16.39
C GLN A 281 10.16 -17.57 15.53
N LEU A 282 11.19 -18.11 16.20
CA LEU A 282 12.35 -18.78 15.60
C LEU A 282 12.19 -20.30 15.76
N TRP A 283 12.34 -21.08 14.68
CA TRP A 283 11.92 -22.48 14.62
C TRP A 283 13.00 -23.48 14.17
N ASN A 284 12.83 -24.70 14.68
CA ASN A 284 13.58 -25.88 14.30
C ASN A 284 12.87 -26.65 13.17
N LEU A 285 13.54 -27.59 12.50
CA LEU A 285 12.87 -28.53 11.57
C LEU A 285 12.46 -29.86 12.25
N GLU A 286 12.80 -30.05 13.52
CA GLU A 286 12.45 -31.25 14.31
C GLU A 286 11.46 -31.00 15.46
N LYS A 287 11.09 -29.74 15.76
CA LYS A 287 10.24 -29.38 16.90
C LYS A 287 9.02 -28.59 16.44
N GLU A 288 7.84 -28.97 16.93
CA GLU A 288 6.60 -28.22 16.72
C GLU A 288 6.52 -26.90 17.52
N THR A 289 7.37 -26.76 18.55
CA THR A 289 7.46 -25.56 19.40
C THR A 289 8.61 -24.65 18.95
N PRO A 290 8.51 -23.32 19.17
CA PRO A 290 9.60 -22.40 18.84
C PRO A 290 10.84 -22.65 19.71
N ILE A 291 12.00 -22.31 19.17
CA ILE A 291 13.29 -22.29 19.87
C ILE A 291 13.36 -21.04 20.78
N ALA A 292 12.99 -19.88 20.23
CA ALA A 292 13.06 -18.59 20.90
C ALA A 292 12.04 -17.61 20.32
N THR A 293 11.65 -16.63 21.14
CA THR A 293 10.64 -15.61 20.85
C THR A 293 11.30 -14.22 20.83
N LEU A 294 11.32 -13.53 19.69
CA LEU A 294 11.70 -12.11 19.67
C LEU A 294 10.45 -11.27 19.93
N SER A 295 10.56 -10.33 20.87
CA SER A 295 9.47 -9.46 21.31
C SER A 295 9.97 -8.01 21.40
N GLY A 296 9.15 -7.07 20.94
CA GLY A 296 9.50 -5.64 20.94
C GLY A 296 8.61 -4.77 20.05
N HIS A 297 8.08 -5.34 18.96
CA HIS A 297 7.05 -4.67 18.15
C HIS A 297 5.74 -4.55 18.93
N ALA A 298 5.14 -3.37 18.92
CA ALA A 298 3.90 -3.07 19.65
C ALA A 298 2.62 -3.36 18.84
N ARG A 299 2.77 -3.75 17.58
CA ARG A 299 1.70 -4.01 16.59
C ARG A 299 2.12 -5.18 15.69
N ARG A 300 1.20 -5.60 14.80
CA ARG A 300 1.42 -6.74 13.89
C ARG A 300 2.71 -6.66 13.08
N VAL A 301 3.47 -7.76 13.07
CA VAL A 301 4.59 -7.95 12.15
C VAL A 301 4.03 -8.40 10.80
N ALA A 302 4.35 -7.66 9.74
CA ALA A 302 3.74 -7.82 8.42
C ALA A 302 4.51 -8.80 7.53
N ARG A 303 5.83 -8.57 7.38
CA ARG A 303 6.77 -9.44 6.66
C ARG A 303 8.10 -9.49 7.40
N ILE A 304 8.88 -10.54 7.11
CA ILE A 304 10.22 -10.79 7.64
C ILE A 304 11.14 -11.16 6.48
N GLY A 305 12.41 -10.76 6.56
CA GLY A 305 13.48 -11.30 5.73
C GLY A 305 14.71 -11.64 6.57
N PHE A 306 15.43 -12.71 6.22
CA PHE A 306 16.78 -12.92 6.73
C PHE A 306 17.79 -12.09 5.94
N HIS A 307 18.78 -11.52 6.63
CA HIS A 307 20.01 -11.06 6.01
C HIS A 307 20.74 -12.25 5.37
N PRO A 308 21.42 -12.11 4.20
CA PRO A 308 21.98 -13.26 3.49
C PRO A 308 23.05 -14.06 4.26
N SER A 309 23.61 -13.50 5.35
CA SER A 309 24.54 -14.19 6.26
C SER A 309 23.86 -15.02 7.36
N GLY A 310 22.53 -15.07 7.41
CA GLY A 310 21.79 -15.83 8.41
C GLY A 310 21.70 -15.18 9.81
N LYS A 311 22.83 -14.69 10.33
CA LYS A 311 22.98 -14.05 11.66
C LYS A 311 22.00 -12.92 12.00
N TYR A 312 21.39 -12.26 11.01
CA TYR A 312 20.47 -11.15 11.24
C TYR A 312 19.13 -11.37 10.57
N LEU A 313 18.08 -10.92 11.24
CA LEU A 313 16.70 -10.97 10.78
C LEU A 313 16.12 -9.56 10.77
N GLY A 314 15.51 -9.16 9.66
CA GLY A 314 14.78 -7.89 9.54
C GLY A 314 13.27 -8.11 9.60
N SER A 315 12.55 -7.29 10.35
CA SER A 315 11.09 -7.32 10.48
C SER A 315 10.45 -5.97 10.15
N ALA A 316 9.34 -6.00 9.41
CA ALA A 316 8.50 -4.83 9.12
C ALA A 316 7.22 -4.88 9.97
N SER A 317 6.83 -3.76 10.57
CA SER A 317 5.73 -3.70 11.52
C SER A 317 4.77 -2.52 11.32
N PHE A 318 3.55 -2.73 11.82
CA PHE A 318 2.47 -1.75 11.83
C PHE A 318 2.61 -0.64 12.89
N ASP A 319 3.71 -0.64 13.64
CA ASP A 319 4.14 0.49 14.47
C ASP A 319 4.87 1.60 13.68
N GLY A 320 5.10 1.41 12.38
CA GLY A 320 5.82 2.37 11.53
C GLY A 320 7.34 2.17 11.53
N THR A 321 7.83 1.27 12.39
CA THR A 321 9.25 0.89 12.47
C THR A 321 9.53 -0.35 11.61
N TRP A 322 10.77 -0.47 11.16
CA TRP A 322 11.37 -1.77 10.87
C TRP A 322 12.56 -2.00 11.80
N ARG A 323 12.82 -3.26 12.13
CA ARG A 323 13.85 -3.63 13.12
C ARG A 323 14.82 -4.66 12.58
N LEU A 324 16.07 -4.59 13.04
CA LEU A 324 17.10 -5.59 12.81
C LEU A 324 17.40 -6.32 14.13
N TRP A 325 17.31 -7.64 14.09
CA TRP A 325 17.54 -8.53 15.23
C TRP A 325 18.82 -9.31 15.04
N ASP A 326 19.58 -9.51 16.12
CA ASP A 326 20.59 -10.57 16.18
C ASP A 326 19.89 -11.90 16.45
N VAL A 327 20.21 -12.90 15.64
CA VAL A 327 19.61 -14.23 15.68
C VAL A 327 20.28 -15.14 16.71
N GLU A 328 21.55 -14.88 17.06
CA GLU A 328 22.33 -15.67 18.01
C GLU A 328 22.12 -15.19 19.44
N THR A 329 21.98 -13.87 19.66
CA THR A 329 21.71 -13.31 21.00
C THR A 329 20.24 -13.01 21.26
N THR A 330 19.37 -13.06 20.24
CA THR A 330 17.94 -12.71 20.29
C THR A 330 17.63 -11.25 20.68
N GLN A 331 18.62 -10.35 20.56
CA GLN A 331 18.49 -8.93 20.87
C GLN A 331 18.07 -8.09 19.65
N GLU A 332 17.46 -6.94 19.92
CA GLU A 332 17.21 -5.89 18.93
C GLU A 332 18.47 -5.03 18.75
N LEU A 333 19.01 -4.99 17.53
CA LEU A 333 20.23 -4.23 17.20
C LEU A 333 19.93 -2.84 16.65
N LEU A 334 18.87 -2.71 15.86
CA LEU A 334 18.48 -1.46 15.20
C LEU A 334 16.96 -1.34 15.21
N LEU A 335 16.46 -0.23 15.76
CA LEU A 335 15.14 0.30 15.48
C LEU A 335 15.31 1.39 14.42
N GLN A 336 14.55 1.33 13.32
CA GLN A 336 14.62 2.31 12.25
C GLN A 336 13.22 2.84 11.92
N GLU A 337 13.07 4.15 12.07
CA GLU A 337 11.87 4.92 11.73
C GLU A 337 12.05 5.63 10.37
N GLY A 338 10.99 6.27 9.89
CA GLY A 338 11.01 7.14 8.71
C GLY A 338 9.86 6.93 7.73
N HIS A 339 9.07 5.86 7.83
CA HIS A 339 7.81 5.77 7.10
C HIS A 339 6.70 6.53 7.85
N ALA A 340 5.94 7.37 7.13
CA ALA A 340 4.84 8.16 7.71
C ALA A 340 3.61 7.31 8.05
N ARG A 341 3.62 6.02 7.66
CA ARG A 341 2.61 5.00 7.92
C ARG A 341 3.28 3.66 8.16
N GLU A 342 2.46 2.64 8.39
CA GLU A 342 2.88 1.28 8.73
C GLU A 342 3.83 0.65 7.70
N VAL A 343 4.87 -0.06 8.14
CA VAL A 343 5.79 -0.78 7.23
C VAL A 343 5.24 -2.18 6.96
N TYR A 344 5.02 -2.51 5.68
CA TYR A 344 4.45 -3.78 5.28
C TYR A 344 5.50 -4.77 4.74
N ALA A 345 6.34 -4.30 3.82
CA ALA A 345 7.31 -5.14 3.12
C ALA A 345 8.75 -4.84 3.58
N ILE A 346 9.56 -5.89 3.67
CA ILE A 346 11.02 -5.81 3.88
C ILE A 346 11.72 -6.88 3.04
N SER A 347 12.83 -6.53 2.40
CA SER A 347 13.65 -7.48 1.63
C SER A 347 15.13 -7.05 1.60
N PHE A 348 16.04 -8.02 1.77
CA PHE A 348 17.49 -7.78 1.78
C PHE A 348 18.11 -7.97 0.39
N GLN A 349 19.04 -7.09 0.03
CA GLN A 349 19.90 -7.26 -1.14
C GLN A 349 20.77 -8.51 -0.98
N CYS A 350 21.00 -9.26 -2.07
CA CYS A 350 21.75 -10.54 -2.02
C CYS A 350 23.21 -10.43 -1.51
N ASP A 351 23.80 -9.24 -1.56
CA ASP A 351 25.12 -8.95 -0.98
C ASP A 351 25.08 -8.72 0.55
N GLY A 352 23.93 -8.32 1.10
CA GLY A 352 23.74 -7.94 2.51
C GLY A 352 23.96 -6.45 2.82
N SER A 353 24.45 -5.66 1.87
CA SER A 353 24.72 -4.23 2.08
C SER A 353 23.48 -3.35 2.23
N LEU A 354 22.39 -3.66 1.51
CA LEU A 354 21.17 -2.84 1.48
C LEU A 354 19.92 -3.63 1.93
N VAL A 355 18.99 -2.92 2.56
CA VAL A 355 17.63 -3.36 2.89
C VAL A 355 16.64 -2.46 2.15
N ALA A 356 15.62 -3.03 1.53
CA ALA A 356 14.48 -2.28 1.01
C ALA A 356 13.28 -2.48 1.92
N THR A 357 12.61 -1.40 2.32
CA THR A 357 11.32 -1.41 3.01
C THR A 357 10.24 -0.70 2.20
N GLY A 358 9.00 -1.15 2.37
CA GLY A 358 7.83 -0.63 1.66
C GLY A 358 6.72 -0.37 2.65
N GLY A 359 6.26 0.88 2.73
CA GLY A 359 5.23 1.29 3.66
C GLY A 359 3.85 1.41 3.02
N LEU A 360 2.85 1.56 3.90
CA LEU A 360 1.52 2.01 3.52
C LEU A 360 1.48 3.53 3.22
N ASP A 361 2.61 4.24 3.34
CA ASP A 361 2.80 5.63 2.90
C ASP A 361 2.99 5.75 1.37
N ALA A 362 2.86 4.64 0.63
CA ALA A 362 3.16 4.51 -0.80
C ALA A 362 4.63 4.78 -1.17
N VAL A 363 5.50 5.02 -0.18
CA VAL A 363 6.93 5.24 -0.35
C VAL A 363 7.67 3.95 -0.04
N GLY A 364 8.64 3.59 -0.88
CA GLY A 364 9.66 2.62 -0.53
C GLY A 364 10.93 3.33 -0.08
N ARG A 365 11.71 2.75 0.83
CA ARG A 365 13.02 3.27 1.25
C ARG A 365 14.07 2.18 1.14
N VAL A 366 15.24 2.53 0.60
CA VAL A 366 16.42 1.67 0.57
C VAL A 366 17.41 2.17 1.60
N TRP A 367 17.72 1.33 2.59
CA TRP A 367 18.60 1.62 3.71
C TRP A 367 19.93 0.90 3.55
N ASP A 368 21.02 1.55 3.93
CA ASP A 368 22.33 0.92 4.03
C ASP A 368 22.55 0.39 5.46
N THR A 369 22.58 -0.94 5.60
CA THR A 369 22.67 -1.63 6.91
C THR A 369 23.94 -1.27 7.69
N ARG A 370 24.98 -0.82 6.98
CA ARG A 370 26.32 -0.53 7.50
C ARG A 370 26.43 0.86 8.09
N THR A 371 25.65 1.82 7.60
CA THR A 371 25.62 3.22 8.05
C THR A 371 24.34 3.59 8.82
N GLY A 372 23.23 2.91 8.54
CA GLY A 372 21.90 3.23 9.08
C GLY A 372 21.19 4.37 8.33
N ARG A 373 21.70 4.79 7.16
CA ARG A 373 21.11 5.88 6.38
C ARG A 373 20.19 5.37 5.27
N SER A 374 19.16 6.15 4.97
CA SER A 374 18.42 6.08 3.70
C SER A 374 19.37 6.44 2.55
N SER A 375 19.49 5.53 1.58
CA SER A 375 20.31 5.70 0.37
C SER A 375 19.48 6.05 -0.86
N MET A 376 18.18 5.77 -0.85
CA MET A 376 17.24 6.07 -1.94
C MET A 376 15.79 6.00 -1.43
N THR A 377 14.96 6.98 -1.80
CA THR A 377 13.49 6.87 -1.73
C THR A 377 12.94 6.35 -3.06
N LEU A 378 11.86 5.57 -3.00
CA LEU A 378 11.24 4.88 -4.14
C LEU A 378 9.85 5.49 -4.40
N GLU A 379 9.83 6.79 -4.67
CA GLU A 379 8.62 7.59 -4.84
C GLU A 379 8.04 7.44 -6.25
N GLY A 380 6.71 7.30 -6.34
CA GLY A 380 5.98 7.20 -7.60
C GLY A 380 4.97 6.07 -7.70
N HIS A 381 4.79 5.27 -6.65
CA HIS A 381 3.54 4.53 -6.42
C HIS A 381 2.46 5.48 -5.86
N ILE A 382 1.19 5.18 -6.13
CA ILE A 382 0.05 6.02 -5.68
C ILE A 382 -0.60 5.46 -4.41
N LYS A 383 -0.28 4.21 -4.04
CA LYS A 383 -0.83 3.50 -2.88
C LYS A 383 0.21 2.61 -2.22
N ASP A 384 -0.11 2.20 -1.00
CA ASP A 384 0.46 1.13 -0.18
C ASP A 384 1.35 0.12 -0.96
N ILE A 385 2.61 -0.02 -0.57
CA ILE A 385 3.55 -1.01 -1.11
C ILE A 385 3.44 -2.30 -0.30
N VAL A 386 3.01 -3.38 -0.96
CA VAL A 386 2.62 -4.67 -0.36
C VAL A 386 3.68 -5.75 -0.57
N GLY A 387 4.50 -5.63 -1.64
CA GLY A 387 5.57 -6.58 -1.95
C GLY A 387 6.86 -5.86 -2.34
N LEU A 388 8.00 -6.44 -1.95
CA LEU A 388 9.34 -6.01 -2.36
C LEU A 388 10.21 -7.24 -2.60
N ASP A 389 10.95 -7.25 -3.71
CA ASP A 389 12.02 -8.22 -3.89
C ASP A 389 13.20 -7.73 -4.75
N TRP A 390 14.40 -8.15 -4.34
CA TRP A 390 15.65 -7.83 -5.02
C TRP A 390 15.95 -8.83 -6.14
N SER A 391 16.40 -8.32 -7.28
CA SER A 391 17.04 -9.16 -8.29
C SER A 391 18.32 -9.80 -7.72
N PRO A 392 18.64 -11.06 -8.09
CA PRO A 392 19.96 -11.65 -7.84
C PRO A 392 21.13 -10.81 -8.37
N ASN A 393 20.87 -9.99 -9.39
CA ASN A 393 21.81 -9.04 -9.97
C ASN A 393 22.20 -7.90 -9.01
N GLY A 394 21.45 -7.69 -7.92
CA GLY A 394 21.77 -6.76 -6.83
C GLY A 394 21.54 -5.28 -7.13
N TYR A 395 21.26 -4.90 -8.40
CA TYR A 395 20.98 -3.51 -8.79
C TYR A 395 19.52 -3.23 -9.16
N HIS A 396 18.74 -4.23 -9.60
CA HIS A 396 17.29 -4.10 -9.73
C HIS A 396 16.56 -4.48 -8.44
N LEU A 397 15.54 -3.69 -8.11
CA LEU A 397 14.58 -3.91 -7.04
C LEU A 397 13.17 -3.76 -7.65
N ALA A 398 12.27 -4.71 -7.35
CA ALA A 398 10.87 -4.62 -7.74
C ALA A 398 10.00 -4.29 -6.52
N SER A 399 9.15 -3.27 -6.65
CA SER A 399 8.12 -2.92 -5.66
C SER A 399 6.72 -3.16 -6.23
N ALA A 400 5.85 -3.74 -5.40
CA ALA A 400 4.49 -4.13 -5.75
C ALA A 400 3.51 -3.31 -4.91
N SER A 401 2.49 -2.71 -5.53
CA SER A 401 1.57 -1.80 -4.85
C SER A 401 0.10 -2.19 -5.04
N ALA A 402 -0.74 -1.66 -4.13
CA ALA A 402 -2.19 -1.62 -4.28
C ALA A 402 -2.70 -0.68 -5.40
N ASP A 403 -1.81 -0.01 -6.13
CA ASP A 403 -2.11 0.67 -7.41
C ASP A 403 -2.14 -0.29 -8.62
N ASN A 404 -2.06 -1.60 -8.37
CA ASN A 404 -2.05 -2.70 -9.35
C ASN A 404 -0.78 -2.76 -10.22
N SER A 405 0.20 -1.87 -9.99
CA SER A 405 1.47 -1.85 -10.72
C SER A 405 2.61 -2.53 -9.96
N VAL A 406 3.61 -2.98 -10.72
CA VAL A 406 4.92 -3.35 -10.20
C VAL A 406 5.95 -2.41 -10.81
N LYS A 407 6.70 -1.70 -9.97
CA LYS A 407 7.73 -0.75 -10.38
C LYS A 407 9.11 -1.37 -10.20
N ILE A 408 9.96 -1.17 -11.19
CA ILE A 408 11.32 -1.71 -11.22
C ILE A 408 12.30 -0.54 -11.22
N TRP A 409 13.17 -0.55 -10.23
CA TRP A 409 14.13 0.51 -9.91
C TRP A 409 15.55 0.02 -10.21
N ASP A 410 16.42 0.89 -10.72
CA ASP A 410 17.86 0.61 -10.78
C ASP A 410 18.62 1.62 -9.93
N ILE A 411 19.14 1.10 -8.82
CA ILE A 411 19.79 1.85 -7.75
C ILE A 411 21.12 2.48 -8.21
N ARG A 412 21.74 1.98 -9.29
CA ARG A 412 22.92 2.61 -9.90
C ARG A 412 22.56 3.91 -10.62
N THR A 413 21.31 4.06 -11.03
CA THR A 413 20.76 5.24 -11.71
C THR A 413 19.74 6.00 -10.88
N LEU A 414 19.50 5.57 -9.63
CA LEU A 414 18.56 6.16 -8.67
C LEU A 414 17.20 6.56 -9.27
N ARG A 415 16.63 5.70 -10.14
CA ARG A 415 15.37 5.98 -10.84
C ARG A 415 14.53 4.75 -11.09
N ASN A 416 13.25 4.99 -11.39
CA ASN A 416 12.37 4.02 -12.02
C ASN A 416 12.89 3.71 -13.44
N LEU A 417 13.06 2.43 -13.79
CA LEU A 417 13.32 2.00 -15.17
C LEU A 417 12.04 1.64 -15.90
N TYR A 418 11.11 0.97 -15.21
CA TYR A 418 9.90 0.44 -15.82
C TYR A 418 8.76 0.32 -14.80
N THR A 419 7.53 0.56 -15.26
CA THR A 419 6.31 0.34 -14.49
C THR A 419 5.46 -0.69 -15.25
N ILE A 420 5.32 -1.88 -14.68
CA ILE A 420 4.48 -2.97 -15.20
C ILE A 420 3.04 -2.73 -14.72
N SER A 421 2.07 -2.67 -15.63
CA SER A 421 0.64 -2.80 -15.30
C SER A 421 0.33 -4.28 -15.02
N ALA A 422 0.58 -4.73 -13.80
CA ALA A 422 0.74 -6.16 -13.51
C ALA A 422 -0.60 -6.91 -13.43
N HIS A 423 -1.57 -6.40 -12.68
CA HIS A 423 -2.81 -7.10 -12.33
C HIS A 423 -4.07 -6.23 -12.52
N GLN A 424 -5.26 -6.83 -12.48
CA GLN A 424 -6.54 -6.10 -12.46
C GLN A 424 -6.93 -5.61 -11.06
N SER A 425 -6.31 -6.19 -10.03
CA SER A 425 -6.48 -5.84 -8.61
C SER A 425 -5.09 -5.65 -7.98
N LEU A 426 -5.02 -5.41 -6.66
CA LEU A 426 -3.75 -5.17 -5.98
C LEU A 426 -2.77 -6.33 -6.15
N VAL A 427 -1.48 -6.00 -6.19
CA VAL A 427 -0.39 -6.98 -6.25
C VAL A 427 0.03 -7.35 -4.83
N SER A 428 -0.09 -8.63 -4.47
CA SER A 428 0.07 -9.12 -3.09
C SER A 428 1.51 -9.46 -2.71
N ASP A 429 2.28 -9.99 -3.65
CA ASP A 429 3.71 -10.27 -3.49
C ASP A 429 4.38 -10.46 -4.86
N VAL A 430 5.70 -10.25 -4.89
CA VAL A 430 6.56 -10.29 -6.08
C VAL A 430 7.88 -10.99 -5.74
N LYS A 431 8.42 -11.79 -6.66
CA LYS A 431 9.68 -12.53 -6.49
C LYS A 431 10.47 -12.65 -7.80
N TYR A 432 11.77 -12.37 -7.76
CA TYR A 432 12.71 -12.70 -8.84
C TYR A 432 13.19 -14.14 -8.72
N SER A 433 13.46 -14.81 -9.84
CA SER A 433 14.00 -16.17 -9.87
C SER A 433 15.38 -16.30 -9.20
N LYS A 434 15.40 -16.84 -7.97
CA LYS A 434 16.57 -17.01 -7.11
C LYS A 434 17.39 -18.25 -7.49
N GLY A 435 18.01 -18.22 -8.67
CA GLY A 435 18.76 -19.35 -9.24
C GLY A 435 19.76 -20.02 -8.26
N VAL A 436 19.96 -21.33 -8.46
CA VAL A 436 20.51 -22.27 -7.47
C VAL A 436 21.81 -21.80 -6.79
N PRO A 437 21.82 -21.70 -5.44
CA PRO A 437 23.05 -21.50 -4.67
C PRO A 437 23.74 -22.86 -4.44
N GLY A 438 24.55 -23.31 -5.40
CA GLY A 438 25.41 -24.49 -5.21
C GLY A 438 25.96 -25.12 -6.49
N THR A 439 25.20 -25.05 -7.58
CA THR A 439 25.65 -25.48 -8.94
C THR A 439 26.68 -24.53 -9.56
N ASN A 440 27.04 -23.44 -8.87
CA ASN A 440 27.95 -22.37 -9.31
C ASN A 440 29.44 -22.77 -9.44
N ASN A 441 29.76 -24.06 -9.55
CA ASN A 441 31.11 -24.61 -9.35
C ASN A 441 31.82 -25.12 -10.62
N ASN A 442 31.23 -25.07 -11.82
CA ASN A 442 31.91 -25.50 -13.07
C ASN A 442 31.97 -24.45 -14.19
N SER A 443 31.02 -23.52 -14.31
CA SER A 443 31.09 -22.46 -15.32
C SER A 443 30.27 -21.21 -14.95
N PRO A 444 30.91 -20.05 -14.74
CA PRO A 444 30.22 -18.75 -14.72
C PRO A 444 29.93 -18.19 -16.13
N ALA A 445 30.27 -18.93 -17.20
CA ALA A 445 30.03 -18.55 -18.59
C ALA A 445 28.79 -19.24 -19.21
N ASP A 446 28.10 -20.11 -18.45
CA ASP A 446 26.97 -20.89 -18.95
C ASP A 446 25.67 -20.05 -19.02
N PRO A 447 25.07 -19.84 -20.21
CA PRO A 447 23.87 -19.02 -20.41
C PRO A 447 22.63 -19.47 -19.63
N ASN A 448 22.63 -20.70 -19.12
CA ASN A 448 21.52 -21.33 -18.41
C ASN A 448 21.58 -21.12 -16.88
N ASN A 449 22.71 -20.63 -16.36
CA ASN A 449 22.93 -20.43 -14.92
C ASN A 449 22.73 -18.95 -14.47
N ILE A 450 22.24 -18.09 -15.36
CA ILE A 450 21.96 -16.67 -15.06
C ILE A 450 20.68 -16.58 -14.20
N ALA A 451 20.78 -15.94 -13.04
CA ALA A 451 19.67 -15.78 -12.11
C ALA A 451 18.87 -14.48 -12.38
N GLY A 452 17.61 -14.41 -11.94
CA GLY A 452 16.76 -13.23 -12.15
C GLY A 452 16.22 -13.05 -13.57
N LEU A 453 16.34 -14.05 -14.45
CA LEU A 453 15.83 -14.03 -15.84
C LEU A 453 14.31 -13.89 -15.94
N TYR A 454 13.58 -14.04 -14.83
CA TYR A 454 12.13 -13.82 -14.76
C TYR A 454 11.69 -13.35 -13.38
N LEU A 455 10.50 -12.73 -13.36
CA LEU A 455 9.82 -12.18 -12.18
C LEU A 455 8.43 -12.82 -12.10
N THR A 456 8.02 -13.28 -10.91
CA THR A 456 6.62 -13.65 -10.66
C THR A 456 5.92 -12.57 -9.85
N THR A 457 4.64 -12.34 -10.16
CA THR A 457 3.76 -11.41 -9.44
C THR A 457 2.47 -12.14 -9.07
N SER A 458 1.91 -11.83 -7.91
CA SER A 458 0.65 -12.40 -7.43
C SER A 458 -0.41 -11.32 -7.26
N GLY A 459 -1.65 -11.61 -7.62
CA GLY A 459 -2.74 -10.64 -7.60
C GLY A 459 -3.95 -11.06 -6.79
N TYR A 460 -4.65 -10.05 -6.24
CA TYR A 460 -6.00 -10.22 -5.70
C TYR A 460 -7.07 -10.45 -6.79
N ASP A 461 -6.67 -10.54 -8.06
CA ASP A 461 -7.49 -11.00 -9.18
C ASP A 461 -7.47 -12.54 -9.37
N GLY A 462 -6.77 -13.28 -8.50
CA GLY A 462 -6.69 -14.74 -8.54
C GLY A 462 -5.63 -15.30 -9.50
N SER A 463 -4.91 -14.43 -10.21
CA SER A 463 -3.85 -14.81 -11.13
C SER A 463 -2.45 -14.72 -10.48
N VAL A 464 -1.55 -15.60 -10.91
CA VAL A 464 -0.10 -15.45 -10.75
C VAL A 464 0.50 -15.24 -12.13
N ARG A 465 1.30 -14.19 -12.32
CA ARG A 465 1.80 -13.79 -13.64
C ARG A 465 3.32 -13.88 -13.69
N ILE A 466 3.84 -14.46 -14.76
CA ILE A 466 5.29 -14.63 -14.99
C ILE A 466 5.73 -13.63 -16.05
N TRP A 467 6.74 -12.82 -15.75
CA TRP A 467 7.26 -11.75 -16.59
C TRP A 467 8.74 -11.98 -16.91
N SER A 468 9.17 -11.62 -18.12
CA SER A 468 10.59 -11.67 -18.50
C SER A 468 11.41 -10.65 -17.70
N GLY A 469 12.61 -11.03 -17.26
CA GLY A 469 13.48 -10.20 -16.41
C GLY A 469 14.19 -9.04 -17.11
N ASP A 470 14.15 -8.99 -18.45
CA ASP A 470 14.74 -7.90 -19.26
C ASP A 470 13.65 -7.01 -19.90
N ASP A 471 12.76 -7.64 -20.68
CA ASP A 471 11.73 -6.97 -21.48
C ASP A 471 10.48 -6.58 -20.66
N PHE A 472 10.34 -7.13 -19.44
CA PHE A 472 9.16 -7.01 -18.56
C PHE A 472 7.82 -7.32 -19.23
N ARG A 473 7.85 -8.17 -20.26
CA ARG A 473 6.68 -8.70 -20.96
C ARG A 473 6.11 -9.92 -20.23
N LEU A 474 4.78 -10.03 -20.23
CA LEU A 474 4.07 -11.20 -19.73
C LEU A 474 4.43 -12.43 -20.59
N ILE A 475 4.90 -13.49 -19.94
CA ILE A 475 5.21 -14.78 -20.55
C ILE A 475 3.98 -15.70 -20.44
N ARG A 476 3.38 -15.77 -19.25
CA ARG A 476 2.28 -16.67 -18.89
C ARG A 476 1.44 -16.08 -17.75
N SER A 477 0.13 -16.26 -17.81
CA SER A 477 -0.75 -16.17 -16.63
C SER A 477 -1.03 -17.59 -16.13
N LEU A 478 -0.95 -17.76 -14.81
CA LEU A 478 -1.26 -18.96 -14.06
C LEU A 478 -2.54 -18.66 -13.29
N ASP A 479 -3.66 -18.95 -13.94
CA ASP A 479 -5.01 -18.69 -13.43
C ASP A 479 -5.58 -20.01 -12.91
N GLY A 480 -6.10 -20.02 -11.68
CA GLY A 480 -6.60 -21.26 -11.07
C GLY A 480 -6.78 -21.27 -9.55
N HIS A 481 -6.51 -20.17 -8.84
CA HIS A 481 -7.06 -19.96 -7.49
C HIS A 481 -8.54 -19.53 -7.59
N ASP A 482 -9.36 -19.97 -6.64
CA ASP A 482 -10.80 -19.61 -6.55
C ASP A 482 -11.01 -18.28 -5.80
N GLY A 483 -9.92 -17.59 -5.48
CA GLY A 483 -9.91 -16.34 -4.75
C GLY A 483 -8.57 -15.63 -4.83
N LYS A 484 -8.43 -14.56 -4.04
CA LYS A 484 -7.24 -13.70 -4.01
C LYS A 484 -5.98 -14.51 -3.72
N VAL A 485 -4.92 -14.32 -4.51
CA VAL A 485 -3.58 -14.80 -4.15
C VAL A 485 -3.02 -13.84 -3.08
N MET A 486 -2.32 -14.37 -2.10
CA MET A 486 -1.84 -13.65 -0.90
C MET A 486 -0.30 -13.59 -0.82
N GLY A 487 0.37 -14.54 -1.45
CA GLY A 487 1.82 -14.64 -1.54
C GLY A 487 2.24 -15.68 -2.57
N VAL A 488 3.44 -15.51 -3.11
CA VAL A 488 4.09 -16.40 -4.08
C VAL A 488 5.55 -16.54 -3.71
N ASP A 489 6.13 -17.71 -3.96
CA ASP A 489 7.58 -17.92 -3.93
C ASP A 489 8.07 -18.78 -5.11
N ILE A 490 9.36 -18.72 -5.42
CA ILE A 490 10.00 -19.47 -6.51
C ILE A 490 11.07 -20.39 -5.91
N SER A 491 11.01 -21.68 -6.25
CA SER A 491 12.06 -22.65 -5.87
C SER A 491 13.42 -22.21 -6.41
N ARG A 492 14.51 -22.46 -5.68
CA ARG A 492 15.85 -22.03 -6.13
C ARG A 492 16.32 -22.78 -7.38
N ASP A 493 15.77 -23.97 -7.61
CA ASP A 493 15.90 -24.77 -8.84
C ASP A 493 15.17 -24.17 -10.05
N ASN A 494 14.36 -23.12 -9.87
CA ASN A 494 13.42 -22.54 -10.83
C ASN A 494 12.31 -23.49 -11.36
N LYS A 495 12.34 -24.78 -11.03
CA LYS A 495 11.39 -25.82 -11.49
C LYS A 495 9.95 -25.57 -11.02
N PHE A 496 9.79 -25.19 -9.76
CA PHE A 496 8.50 -24.98 -9.11
C PHE A 496 8.29 -23.50 -8.76
N ILE A 497 7.07 -23.01 -8.95
CA ILE A 497 6.54 -21.78 -8.36
C ILE A 497 5.45 -22.18 -7.38
N ALA A 498 5.44 -21.60 -6.18
CA ALA A 498 4.39 -21.78 -5.20
C ALA A 498 3.49 -20.55 -5.14
N SER A 499 2.19 -20.75 -4.99
CA SER A 499 1.22 -19.69 -4.72
C SER A 499 0.31 -20.05 -3.55
N THR A 500 -0.08 -19.04 -2.78
CA THR A 500 -0.90 -19.20 -1.58
C THR A 500 -2.16 -18.34 -1.68
N GLY A 501 -3.32 -18.95 -1.43
CA GLY A 501 -4.62 -18.35 -1.70
C GLY A 501 -5.43 -18.02 -0.45
N PHE A 502 -6.34 -17.06 -0.61
CA PHE A 502 -7.44 -16.81 0.32
C PHE A 502 -8.48 -17.95 0.29
N ASP A 503 -8.47 -18.78 -0.76
CA ASP A 503 -9.19 -20.06 -0.87
C ASP A 503 -8.67 -21.15 0.09
N ARG A 504 -7.72 -20.82 0.99
CA ARG A 504 -7.08 -21.70 1.98
C ARG A 504 -6.20 -22.79 1.36
N THR A 505 -5.93 -22.71 0.06
CA THR A 505 -5.03 -23.63 -0.62
C THR A 505 -3.64 -23.02 -0.84
N PHE A 506 -2.64 -23.88 -0.93
CA PHE A 506 -1.44 -23.58 -1.70
C PHE A 506 -1.42 -24.44 -2.96
N LYS A 507 -0.78 -23.90 -4.01
CA LYS A 507 -0.64 -24.57 -5.31
C LYS A 507 0.81 -24.55 -5.74
N LEU A 508 1.29 -25.67 -6.26
CA LEU A 508 2.56 -25.74 -6.97
C LEU A 508 2.30 -25.68 -8.46
N TRP A 509 3.11 -24.90 -9.16
CA TRP A 509 3.11 -24.77 -10.60
C TRP A 509 4.46 -25.23 -11.15
N ALA A 510 4.43 -26.07 -12.17
CA ALA A 510 5.60 -26.67 -12.81
C ALA A 510 5.35 -26.88 -14.30
N ASP A 511 6.43 -27.05 -15.07
CA ASP A 511 6.40 -27.51 -16.47
C ASP A 511 5.66 -28.86 -16.55
N GLU A 512 4.69 -28.98 -17.46
CA GLU A 512 3.93 -30.22 -17.72
C GLU A 512 4.86 -31.42 -18.03
N ASN A 513 6.06 -31.16 -18.57
CA ASN A 513 7.05 -32.15 -18.97
C ASN A 513 8.09 -32.46 -17.87
N LEU A 514 7.88 -32.01 -16.63
CA LEU A 514 8.86 -32.18 -15.55
C LEU A 514 8.97 -33.65 -15.09
N VAL A 515 10.00 -34.33 -15.58
CA VAL A 515 10.45 -35.62 -15.02
C VAL A 515 11.12 -35.36 -13.66
N ILE A 516 10.70 -36.13 -12.64
CA ILE A 516 11.19 -36.09 -11.24
C ILE A 516 12.29 -37.13 -11.04
#